data_AF-A0A1I5BTH6-F1
#
_entry.id   AF-A0A1I5BTH6-F1
#
_cell.length_a   1.000
_cell.length_b   1.000
_cell.length_c   1.000
_cell.angle_alpha   90.00
_cell.angle_beta   90.00
_cell.angle_gamma   90.00
#
_symmetry.space_group_name_H-M   'P 1'
#
loop_
_entity.id
_entity.type
_entity.pdbx_description
1 polymer ?
#
loop_
_entity_poly.entity_id
_entity_poly.type
_entity_poly.pdbx_seq_one_letter_code
_entity_poly.pdbx_strand_id
1 'polypeptide(L)'
;MKNVYPWMLFAALVASLSFTSLTQGASIGVLWYTYAHPDSRYRQDTSWLSRIVHTLPRSKGTRWNLTFWDAGSAMPDLARFDVLVIESGEAFLTGPPNGPLAVPDYRGILNNRAAIEAARGDRTFITGADSDFHAIRGDTGNIPDDSGAPDGGGKCIPAMISPDCWDGALGHLVNAVNWAGSGNGLGIVSFLDGEHAGSFWWTHENSFLRGELDGKVDYADSEQAPTLDPLQARHPLNCGLTSQGLSDWDKSFHAFFLPVEGYTPIIGSSQNPGRAVAIATSVVPPPTEAEIYIMMMTDPDWADAVVLPQNPCLF
;
A
#
# COMPACT_ATOMS: atom_id res chain seq x y z
N MET A 1 52.64 -7.50 -36.56
CA MET A 1 51.74 -6.33 -36.59
C MET A 1 50.51 -6.75 -37.39
N LYS A 2 49.39 -7.04 -36.73
CA LYS A 2 48.13 -7.40 -37.38
C LYS A 2 47.22 -6.18 -37.36
N ASN A 3 46.82 -5.71 -38.55
CA ASN A 3 45.89 -4.61 -38.74
C ASN A 3 44.52 -5.01 -38.23
N VAL A 4 44.14 -4.47 -37.07
CA VAL A 4 42.76 -4.55 -36.57
C VAL A 4 41.96 -3.53 -37.36
N TYR A 5 41.00 -4.01 -38.13
CA TYR A 5 40.21 -3.18 -39.01
C TYR A 5 39.23 -2.29 -38.22
N PRO A 6 39.22 -0.95 -38.42
CA PRO A 6 38.46 0.01 -37.62
C PRO A 6 36.93 -0.06 -37.79
N TRP A 7 36.41 -0.88 -38.71
CA TRP A 7 34.96 -1.02 -38.93
C TRP A 7 34.28 -1.97 -37.93
N MET A 8 35.02 -2.84 -37.23
CA MET A 8 34.43 -3.72 -36.21
C MET A 8 34.09 -2.98 -34.90
N LEU A 9 34.72 -1.83 -34.63
CA LEU A 9 34.39 -1.00 -33.46
C LEU A 9 33.11 -0.16 -33.65
N PHE A 10 32.70 0.12 -34.89
CA PHE A 10 31.46 0.85 -35.16
C PHE A 10 30.20 -0.03 -35.09
N ALA A 11 30.30 -1.33 -35.35
CA ALA A 11 29.17 -2.24 -35.24
C ALA A 11 28.75 -2.53 -33.78
N ALA A 12 29.69 -2.42 -32.82
CA ALA A 12 29.41 -2.62 -31.40
C ALA A 12 28.76 -1.38 -30.73
N LEU A 13 28.98 -0.17 -31.26
CA LEU A 13 28.46 1.07 -30.68
C LEU A 13 27.01 1.39 -31.11
N VAL A 14 26.55 0.87 -32.25
CA VAL A 14 25.18 1.11 -32.75
C VAL A 14 24.17 0.12 -32.15
N ALA A 15 24.61 -1.05 -31.70
CA ALA A 15 23.75 -2.02 -31.01
C ALA A 15 23.43 -1.67 -29.54
N SER A 16 24.11 -0.67 -28.96
CA SER A 16 23.93 -0.22 -27.56
C SER A 16 23.05 1.03 -27.42
N LEU A 17 22.53 1.58 -28.52
CA LEU A 17 21.61 2.73 -28.53
C LEU A 17 20.14 2.34 -28.76
N SER A 18 19.83 1.05 -28.73
CA SER A 18 18.48 0.56 -28.96
C SER A 18 17.74 0.37 -27.63
N PHE A 19 16.69 1.18 -27.45
CA PHE A 19 15.63 1.07 -26.44
C PHE A 19 15.94 1.57 -25.02
N THR A 20 16.29 2.85 -24.86
CA THR A 20 15.64 3.61 -23.78
C THR A 20 14.21 3.91 -24.22
N SER A 21 13.37 2.86 -24.27
CA SER A 21 11.94 3.08 -24.20
C SER A 21 11.73 3.84 -22.90
N LEU A 22 11.33 5.11 -22.97
CA LEU A 22 10.65 5.73 -21.85
C LEU A 22 9.48 4.78 -21.57
N THR A 23 9.59 3.95 -20.54
CA THR A 23 8.48 3.17 -20.03
C THR A 23 7.46 4.22 -19.61
N GLN A 24 6.54 4.53 -20.51
CA GLN A 24 5.41 5.37 -20.21
C GLN A 24 4.64 4.60 -19.13
N GLY A 25 4.70 5.09 -17.90
CA GLY A 25 4.09 4.37 -16.78
C GLY A 25 2.62 4.10 -17.07
N ALA A 26 2.18 2.89 -16.71
CA ALA A 26 0.81 2.47 -16.91
C ALA A 26 -0.15 3.43 -16.18
N SER A 27 -1.30 3.69 -16.79
CA SER A 27 -2.38 4.38 -16.09
C SER A 27 -3.29 3.31 -15.48
N ILE A 28 -3.60 3.43 -14.20
CA ILE A 28 -4.57 2.57 -13.51
C ILE A 28 -5.81 3.37 -13.13
N GLY A 29 -6.99 2.77 -13.25
CA GLY A 29 -8.26 3.27 -12.71
C GLY A 29 -8.33 3.01 -11.21
N VAL A 30 -8.35 4.08 -10.42
CA VAL A 30 -8.43 4.01 -8.96
C VAL A 30 -9.83 4.43 -8.52
N LEU A 31 -10.60 3.48 -8.00
CA LEU A 31 -11.85 3.75 -7.31
C LEU A 31 -11.56 3.93 -5.83
N TRP A 32 -11.75 5.14 -5.31
CA TRP A 32 -11.49 5.45 -3.91
C TRP A 32 -12.80 5.58 -3.15
N TYR A 33 -13.14 4.58 -2.35
CA TYR A 33 -14.27 4.62 -1.44
C TYR A 33 -13.93 5.52 -0.25
N THR A 34 -14.74 6.55 -0.04
CA THR A 34 -14.50 7.55 0.99
C THR A 34 -15.81 8.09 1.56
N TYR A 35 -15.83 8.31 2.87
CA TYR A 35 -16.94 9.01 3.55
C TYR A 35 -16.62 10.49 3.80
N ALA A 36 -15.40 10.94 3.49
CA ALA A 36 -15.00 12.33 3.60
C ALA A 36 -15.90 13.24 2.75
N HIS A 37 -16.11 14.46 3.23
CA HIS A 37 -16.85 15.49 2.51
C HIS A 37 -16.16 15.84 1.18
N PRO A 38 -16.90 16.14 0.09
CA PRO A 38 -16.31 16.53 -1.20
C PRO A 38 -15.27 17.66 -1.12
N ASP A 39 -15.52 18.65 -0.27
CA ASP A 39 -14.62 19.79 -0.05
C ASP A 39 -13.56 19.57 1.05
N SER A 40 -13.44 18.35 1.58
CA SER A 40 -12.48 18.04 2.65
C SER A 40 -11.04 18.18 2.21
N ARG A 41 -10.14 18.47 3.16
CA ARG A 41 -8.70 18.49 2.88
C ARG A 41 -8.21 17.09 2.46
N TYR A 42 -8.73 16.03 3.08
CA TYR A 42 -8.42 14.65 2.71
C TYR A 42 -8.65 14.38 1.20
N ARG A 43 -9.85 14.68 0.66
CA ARG A 43 -10.13 14.48 -0.77
C ARG A 43 -9.29 15.38 -1.68
N GLN A 44 -9.00 16.61 -1.26
CA GLN A 44 -8.14 17.53 -2.02
C GLN A 44 -6.70 17.02 -2.11
N ASP A 45 -6.14 16.55 -1.00
CA ASP A 45 -4.78 16.05 -0.89
C ASP A 45 -4.63 14.70 -1.63
N THR A 46 -5.61 13.79 -1.53
CA THR A 46 -5.66 12.56 -2.34
C THR A 46 -5.80 12.84 -3.84
N SER A 47 -6.58 13.86 -4.22
CA SER A 47 -6.66 14.33 -5.61
C SER A 47 -5.35 14.96 -6.09
N TRP A 48 -4.61 15.62 -5.21
CA TRP A 48 -3.28 16.11 -5.51
C TRP A 48 -2.31 14.96 -5.71
N LEU A 49 -2.27 13.99 -4.80
CA LEU A 49 -1.43 12.81 -4.89
C LEU A 49 -1.64 12.05 -6.20
N SER A 50 -2.90 11.79 -6.60
CA SER A 50 -3.18 11.08 -7.87
C SER A 50 -2.63 11.80 -9.11
N ARG A 51 -2.50 13.14 -9.07
CA ARG A 51 -1.89 13.94 -10.14
C ARG A 51 -0.37 13.85 -10.14
N ILE A 52 0.27 13.74 -8.98
CA ILE A 52 1.74 13.77 -8.85
C ILE A 52 2.39 12.40 -8.66
N VAL A 53 1.63 11.34 -8.39
CA VAL A 53 2.17 10.02 -8.05
C VAL A 53 3.17 9.52 -9.09
N HIS A 54 2.91 9.74 -10.38
CA HIS A 54 3.80 9.38 -11.47
C HIS A 54 5.18 10.09 -11.45
N THR A 55 5.32 11.17 -10.70
CA THR A 55 6.59 11.88 -10.52
C THR A 55 7.35 11.44 -9.27
N LEU A 56 6.70 10.70 -8.36
CA LEU A 56 7.32 10.27 -7.13
C LEU A 56 8.43 9.23 -7.41
N PRO A 57 9.54 9.28 -6.67
CA PRO A 57 10.56 8.23 -6.74
C PRO A 57 9.92 6.86 -6.55
N ARG A 58 10.35 5.84 -7.30
CA ARG A 58 9.88 4.43 -7.15
C ARG A 58 8.40 4.15 -7.50
N SER A 59 7.59 5.16 -7.83
CA SER A 59 6.24 4.93 -8.42
C SER A 59 6.27 4.44 -9.87
N LYS A 60 7.46 4.43 -10.49
CA LYS A 60 7.72 3.96 -11.88
C LYS A 60 6.91 4.68 -12.95
N GLY A 61 6.42 5.87 -12.66
CA GLY A 61 5.63 6.65 -13.60
C GLY A 61 4.17 6.25 -13.68
N THR A 62 3.70 5.32 -12.82
CA THR A 62 2.29 4.92 -12.79
C THR A 62 1.40 6.14 -12.55
N ARG A 63 0.36 6.29 -13.37
CA ARG A 63 -0.63 7.38 -13.26
C ARG A 63 -1.91 6.84 -12.64
N TRP A 64 -2.54 7.63 -11.78
CA TRP A 64 -3.83 7.28 -11.20
C TRP A 64 -4.95 8.07 -11.88
N ASN A 65 -5.90 7.37 -12.46
CA ASN A 65 -7.18 7.93 -12.88
C ASN A 65 -8.18 7.76 -11.72
N LEU A 66 -8.18 8.72 -10.80
CA LEU A 66 -8.91 8.67 -9.54
C LEU A 66 -10.40 9.00 -9.74
N THR A 67 -11.27 8.18 -9.17
CA THR A 67 -12.70 8.45 -8.99
C THR A 67 -13.08 8.21 -7.52
N PHE A 68 -13.75 9.17 -6.89
CA PHE A 68 -14.30 8.96 -5.56
C PHE A 68 -15.68 8.31 -5.63
N TRP A 69 -15.95 7.43 -4.68
CA TRP A 69 -17.25 6.80 -4.46
C TRP A 69 -17.59 6.84 -2.96
N ASP A 70 -18.85 7.08 -2.64
CA ASP A 70 -19.35 7.16 -1.28
C ASP A 70 -20.68 6.41 -1.13
N ALA A 71 -21.11 6.20 0.12
CA ALA A 71 -22.33 5.48 0.45
C ALA A 71 -23.61 6.10 -0.13
N GLY A 72 -23.60 7.40 -0.44
CA GLY A 72 -24.75 8.12 -0.99
C GLY A 72 -24.86 8.02 -2.51
N SER A 73 -23.80 7.56 -3.17
CA SER A 73 -23.69 7.48 -4.62
C SER A 73 -24.13 6.12 -5.17
N ALA A 74 -24.60 6.11 -6.42
CA ALA A 74 -24.88 4.86 -7.13
C ALA A 74 -23.59 4.02 -7.27
N MET A 75 -23.73 2.68 -7.22
CA MET A 75 -22.59 1.79 -7.38
C MET A 75 -21.93 2.00 -8.76
N PRO A 76 -20.61 2.24 -8.81
CA PRO A 76 -19.86 2.33 -10.07
C PRO A 76 -19.79 0.98 -10.78
N ASP A 77 -19.62 1.01 -12.10
CA ASP A 77 -19.25 -0.17 -12.88
C ASP A 77 -17.79 -0.55 -12.54
N LEU A 78 -17.64 -1.56 -11.68
CA LEU A 78 -16.35 -2.00 -11.14
C LEU A 78 -15.38 -2.50 -12.22
N ALA A 79 -15.88 -2.95 -13.38
CA ALA A 79 -15.04 -3.43 -14.48
C ALA A 79 -14.20 -2.31 -15.13
N ARG A 80 -14.46 -1.04 -14.79
CA ARG A 80 -13.72 0.13 -15.28
C ARG A 80 -12.52 0.52 -14.41
N PHE A 81 -12.33 -0.16 -13.29
CA PHE A 81 -11.31 0.17 -12.30
C PHE A 81 -10.39 -1.01 -12.08
N ASP A 82 -9.11 -0.72 -11.90
CA ASP A 82 -8.10 -1.72 -11.63
C ASP A 82 -7.93 -1.95 -10.13
N VAL A 83 -8.26 -0.95 -9.30
CA VAL A 83 -8.18 -1.05 -7.84
C VAL A 83 -9.32 -0.31 -7.14
N LEU A 84 -9.91 -0.95 -6.14
CA LEU A 84 -10.76 -0.34 -5.12
C LEU A 84 -9.92 -0.08 -3.87
N VAL A 85 -9.74 1.20 -3.56
CA VAL A 85 -9.11 1.69 -2.33
C VAL A 85 -10.20 2.06 -1.35
N ILE A 86 -10.09 1.60 -0.11
CA ILE A 86 -11.06 1.88 0.95
C ILE A 86 -10.35 2.72 2.01
N GLU A 87 -10.80 3.97 2.16
CA GLU A 87 -10.34 4.93 3.17
C GLU A 87 -10.34 4.28 4.56
N SER A 88 -9.31 4.61 5.34
CA SER A 88 -9.21 4.18 6.74
C SER A 88 -10.38 4.68 7.57
N GLY A 89 -10.60 4.11 8.74
CA GLY A 89 -11.66 4.50 9.66
C GLY A 89 -11.42 5.84 10.36
N GLU A 90 -10.33 6.55 10.06
CA GLU A 90 -9.93 7.84 10.66
C GLU A 90 -10.79 9.00 10.12
N ALA A 91 -11.35 9.78 11.04
CA ALA A 91 -12.21 10.91 10.72
C ALA A 91 -11.43 12.22 10.49
N PHE A 92 -10.14 12.29 10.76
CA PHE A 92 -9.35 13.51 10.67
C PHE A 92 -9.20 14.05 9.23
N LEU A 93 -9.31 15.38 9.05
CA LEU A 93 -9.34 16.09 7.75
C LEU A 93 -10.46 15.68 6.77
N THR A 94 -11.41 14.85 7.19
CA THR A 94 -12.49 14.34 6.34
C THR A 94 -13.72 15.26 6.28
N GLY A 95 -13.85 16.21 7.21
CA GLY A 95 -14.96 17.18 7.25
C GLY A 95 -14.90 18.27 6.18
N PRO A 96 -15.99 19.02 5.95
CA PRO A 96 -15.91 20.25 5.15
C PRO A 96 -14.99 21.29 5.82
N PRO A 97 -14.50 22.30 5.08
CA PRO A 97 -13.69 23.36 5.65
C PRO A 97 -14.38 24.02 6.85
N ASN A 98 -13.72 24.01 8.02
CA ASN A 98 -14.24 24.48 9.32
C ASN A 98 -15.52 23.75 9.81
N GLY A 99 -15.84 22.59 9.24
CA GLY A 99 -16.97 21.76 9.66
C GLY A 99 -16.57 20.63 10.60
N PRO A 100 -17.56 19.86 11.09
CA PRO A 100 -17.27 18.66 11.88
C PRO A 100 -16.56 17.62 11.02
N LEU A 101 -15.77 16.77 11.66
CA LEU A 101 -15.22 15.57 11.03
C LEU A 101 -16.35 14.68 10.50
N ALA A 102 -16.11 13.99 9.38
CA ALA A 102 -17.09 13.05 8.86
C ALA A 102 -17.17 11.82 9.77
N VAL A 103 -18.33 11.18 9.79
CA VAL A 103 -18.50 9.89 10.49
C VAL A 103 -18.28 8.80 9.45
N PRO A 104 -17.44 7.78 9.73
CA PRO A 104 -17.25 6.66 8.82
C PRO A 104 -18.57 6.01 8.40
N ASP A 105 -18.76 5.83 7.10
CA ASP A 105 -19.95 5.21 6.52
C ASP A 105 -19.55 4.21 5.44
N TYR A 106 -19.54 2.92 5.77
CA TYR A 106 -19.20 1.83 4.87
C TYR A 106 -20.43 1.16 4.23
N ARG A 107 -21.63 1.75 4.33
CA ARG A 107 -22.85 1.15 3.75
C ARG A 107 -22.74 0.93 2.24
N GLY A 108 -22.00 1.76 1.51
CA GLY A 108 -21.75 1.55 0.09
C GLY A 108 -20.98 0.25 -0.18
N ILE A 109 -19.95 -0.05 0.61
CA ILE A 109 -19.22 -1.32 0.54
C ILE A 109 -20.11 -2.49 0.98
N LEU A 110 -20.75 -2.38 2.13
CA LEU A 110 -21.56 -3.46 2.72
C LEU A 110 -22.78 -3.83 1.87
N ASN A 111 -23.46 -2.86 1.28
CA ASN A 111 -24.65 -3.10 0.44
C ASN A 111 -24.30 -3.71 -0.93
N ASN A 112 -23.02 -3.64 -1.34
CA ASN A 112 -22.58 -4.06 -2.66
C ASN A 112 -21.60 -5.24 -2.63
N ARG A 113 -21.58 -5.98 -1.50
CA ARG A 113 -20.75 -7.17 -1.27
C ARG A 113 -20.65 -8.09 -2.49
N ALA A 114 -21.78 -8.57 -3.01
CA ALA A 114 -21.79 -9.57 -4.08
C ALA A 114 -21.14 -9.06 -5.38
N ALA A 115 -21.32 -7.78 -5.70
CA ALA A 115 -20.73 -7.18 -6.88
C ALA A 115 -19.22 -6.93 -6.69
N ILE A 116 -18.78 -6.55 -5.49
CA ILE A 116 -17.36 -6.45 -5.14
C ILE A 116 -16.70 -7.83 -5.22
N GLU A 117 -17.29 -8.86 -4.58
CA GLU A 117 -16.79 -10.25 -4.64
C GLU A 117 -16.69 -10.76 -6.09
N ALA A 118 -17.65 -10.44 -6.95
CA ALA A 118 -17.64 -10.87 -8.35
C ALA A 118 -16.59 -10.15 -9.21
N ALA A 119 -16.24 -8.90 -8.89
CA ALA A 119 -15.22 -8.14 -9.60
C ALA A 119 -13.80 -8.36 -9.03
N ARG A 120 -13.70 -8.78 -7.77
CA ARG A 120 -12.45 -8.88 -7.01
C ARG A 120 -11.45 -9.79 -7.71
N GLY A 121 -10.25 -9.25 -7.82
CA GLY A 121 -9.10 -9.84 -8.47
C GLY A 121 -8.23 -10.71 -7.58
N ASP A 122 -7.01 -10.95 -8.06
CA ASP A 122 -5.99 -11.76 -7.39
C ASP A 122 -5.17 -11.01 -6.32
N ARG A 123 -5.28 -9.68 -6.26
CA ARG A 123 -4.51 -8.83 -5.34
C ARG A 123 -5.38 -8.13 -4.31
N THR A 124 -5.24 -8.54 -3.06
CA THR A 124 -5.82 -7.82 -1.91
C THR A 124 -4.73 -7.48 -0.93
N PHE A 125 -4.65 -6.21 -0.54
CA PHE A 125 -3.79 -5.69 0.50
C PHE A 125 -4.64 -5.12 1.63
N ILE A 126 -4.32 -5.52 2.87
CA ILE A 126 -5.06 -5.11 4.06
C ILE A 126 -4.03 -4.70 5.11
N THR A 127 -4.20 -3.51 5.68
CA THR A 127 -3.27 -3.00 6.69
C THR A 127 -4.03 -2.40 7.85
N GLY A 128 -3.53 -2.65 9.06
CA GLY A 128 -4.00 -1.98 10.27
C GLY A 128 -3.52 -0.53 10.35
N ALA A 129 -2.87 0.00 9.31
CA ALA A 129 -2.49 1.39 9.23
C ALA A 129 -3.51 2.25 8.49
N ASP A 130 -3.70 3.45 9.00
CA ASP A 130 -4.34 4.62 8.38
C ASP A 130 -3.34 5.42 7.53
N SER A 131 -2.56 4.70 6.71
CA SER A 131 -1.47 5.30 5.92
C SER A 131 -1.93 6.29 4.86
N ASP A 132 -3.19 6.23 4.44
CA ASP A 132 -3.80 7.24 3.59
C ASP A 132 -3.82 8.61 4.26
N PHE A 133 -4.12 8.64 5.55
CA PHE A 133 -4.07 9.85 6.36
C PHE A 133 -2.62 10.28 6.67
N HIS A 134 -1.78 9.36 7.11
CA HIS A 134 -0.39 9.69 7.43
C HIS A 134 0.43 10.12 6.19
N ALA A 135 0.07 9.65 4.99
CA ALA A 135 0.71 10.08 3.76
C ALA A 135 0.47 11.57 3.47
N ILE A 136 -0.73 12.09 3.75
CA ILE A 136 -1.06 13.50 3.53
C ILE A 136 -0.47 14.42 4.59
N ARG A 137 -0.16 13.89 5.79
CA ARG A 137 0.69 14.55 6.80
C ARG A 137 2.17 14.50 6.45
N GLY A 138 2.61 13.45 5.75
CA GLY A 138 4.01 13.23 5.44
C GLY A 138 4.76 12.55 6.58
N ASP A 139 4.13 11.57 7.22
CA ASP A 139 4.72 10.88 8.37
C ASP A 139 5.69 9.78 7.94
N THR A 140 6.83 9.78 8.63
CA THR A 140 7.94 8.86 8.46
C THR A 140 8.76 8.83 9.74
N GLY A 141 9.18 7.65 10.21
CA GLY A 141 10.08 7.57 11.36
C GLY A 141 11.52 8.01 11.07
N ASN A 142 11.85 8.35 9.83
CA ASN A 142 13.17 8.87 9.47
C ASN A 142 13.40 10.32 9.90
N ILE A 143 12.33 11.04 10.21
CA ILE A 143 12.40 12.43 10.65
C ILE A 143 11.89 12.49 12.10
N PRO A 144 12.62 13.14 13.03
CA PRO A 144 12.16 13.31 14.41
C PRO A 144 10.91 14.20 14.50
N ASP A 145 10.12 13.99 15.55
CA ASP A 145 8.99 14.88 15.87
C ASP A 145 9.44 16.32 16.11
N ASP A 146 8.69 17.27 15.56
CA ASP A 146 8.81 18.69 15.91
C ASP A 146 7.58 19.14 16.70
N SER A 147 7.75 19.23 18.03
CA SER A 147 6.73 19.73 18.96
C SER A 147 6.26 21.18 18.68
N GLY A 148 6.97 21.94 17.83
CA GLY A 148 6.62 23.30 17.42
C GLY A 148 5.90 23.39 16.07
N ALA A 149 5.68 22.27 15.36
CA ALA A 149 5.04 22.29 14.05
C ALA A 149 3.54 22.66 14.13
N PRO A 150 3.01 23.55 13.27
CA PRO A 150 1.65 24.10 13.38
C PRO A 150 0.47 23.12 13.38
N ASP A 151 0.66 21.85 13.00
CA ASP A 151 -0.42 20.87 12.85
C ASP A 151 -0.19 19.59 13.67
N GLY A 152 0.70 19.62 14.67
CA GLY A 152 1.05 18.40 15.43
C GLY A 152 1.93 17.42 14.65
N GLY A 153 2.65 17.91 13.64
CA GLY A 153 3.74 17.19 12.98
C GLY A 153 3.32 16.40 11.75
N GLY A 154 3.35 17.05 10.58
CA GLY A 154 3.76 16.36 9.37
C GLY A 154 5.28 16.40 9.34
N LYS A 155 5.95 15.27 9.47
CA LYS A 155 7.40 15.26 9.67
C LYS A 155 8.15 15.73 8.43
N CYS A 156 7.67 15.29 7.28
CA CYS A 156 8.11 15.81 6.00
C CYS A 156 7.44 17.13 5.61
N ILE A 157 8.24 18.10 5.17
CA ILE A 157 7.73 19.32 4.54
C ILE A 157 8.48 19.60 3.22
N PRO A 158 7.78 19.78 2.08
CA PRO A 158 6.33 19.66 1.91
C PRO A 158 5.88 18.19 1.88
N ALA A 159 4.74 17.89 2.51
CA ALA A 159 4.14 16.55 2.49
C ALA A 159 3.91 16.05 1.05
N MET A 160 3.97 14.74 0.85
CA MET A 160 3.77 14.03 -0.43
C MET A 160 4.79 14.30 -1.55
N ILE A 161 5.65 15.32 -1.48
CA ILE A 161 6.66 15.59 -2.53
C ILE A 161 8.11 15.55 -2.04
N SER A 162 8.35 15.65 -0.74
CA SER A 162 9.71 15.46 -0.23
C SER A 162 10.14 13.99 -0.44
N PRO A 163 11.35 13.74 -1.01
CA PRO A 163 11.85 12.38 -1.20
C PRO A 163 11.92 11.56 0.09
N ASP A 164 12.16 12.23 1.23
CA ASP A 164 12.32 11.58 2.53
C ASP A 164 11.03 10.92 3.03
N CYS A 165 9.87 11.31 2.49
CA CYS A 165 8.57 10.76 2.91
C CYS A 165 8.23 9.46 2.22
N TRP A 166 8.97 9.13 1.15
CA TRP A 166 8.74 7.87 0.46
C TRP A 166 8.92 6.70 1.43
N ASP A 167 9.99 6.73 2.22
CA ASP A 167 10.21 5.75 3.27
C ASP A 167 9.35 6.10 4.49
N GLY A 168 8.04 5.90 4.36
CA GLY A 168 7.01 6.35 5.28
C GLY A 168 5.61 6.01 4.78
N ALA A 169 4.61 6.69 5.31
CA ALA A 169 3.21 6.41 4.98
C ALA A 169 2.89 6.64 3.50
N LEU A 170 3.57 7.60 2.86
CA LEU A 170 3.42 7.86 1.43
C LEU A 170 3.82 6.65 0.57
N GLY A 171 4.99 6.06 0.82
CA GLY A 171 5.43 4.90 0.04
C GLY A 171 4.59 3.66 0.34
N HIS A 172 4.14 3.47 1.59
CA HIS A 172 3.22 2.39 1.97
C HIS A 172 1.90 2.49 1.20
N LEU A 173 1.28 3.67 1.19
CA LEU A 173 0.07 3.99 0.42
C LEU A 173 0.28 3.75 -1.08
N VAL A 174 1.32 4.34 -1.67
CA VAL A 174 1.54 4.30 -3.12
C VAL A 174 1.90 2.89 -3.58
N ASN A 175 2.72 2.15 -2.83
CA ASN A 175 3.05 0.76 -3.15
C ASN A 175 1.81 -0.14 -3.07
N ALA A 176 0.94 0.05 -2.07
CA ALA A 176 -0.30 -0.71 -1.95
C ALA A 176 -1.21 -0.53 -3.16
N VAL A 177 -1.49 0.72 -3.54
CA VAL A 177 -2.36 1.05 -4.69
C VAL A 177 -1.76 0.56 -6.00
N ASN A 178 -0.47 0.80 -6.23
CA ASN A 178 0.20 0.37 -7.47
C ASN A 178 0.28 -1.16 -7.58
N TRP A 179 0.58 -1.86 -6.48
CA TRP A 179 0.60 -3.32 -6.49
C TRP A 179 -0.78 -3.88 -6.75
N ALA A 180 -1.81 -3.45 -6.01
CA ALA A 180 -3.14 -3.98 -6.19
C ALA A 180 -3.68 -3.70 -7.61
N GLY A 181 -3.45 -2.49 -8.13
CA GLY A 181 -3.92 -2.06 -9.44
C GLY A 181 -3.16 -2.64 -10.64
N SER A 182 -2.04 -3.36 -10.45
CA SER A 182 -1.38 -4.10 -11.56
C SER A 182 -1.71 -5.60 -11.59
N GLY A 183 -2.67 -6.03 -10.78
CA GLY A 183 -3.19 -7.40 -10.77
C GLY A 183 -4.20 -7.70 -11.88
N ASN A 184 -4.80 -8.89 -11.80
CA ASN A 184 -5.92 -9.28 -12.66
C ASN A 184 -7.24 -9.04 -11.93
N GLY A 185 -8.21 -8.40 -12.59
CA GLY A 185 -9.48 -8.04 -11.97
C GLY A 185 -9.34 -6.84 -11.03
N LEU A 186 -10.35 -6.61 -10.18
CA LEU A 186 -10.35 -5.47 -9.25
C LEU A 186 -9.44 -5.78 -8.05
N GLY A 187 -8.29 -5.13 -7.97
CA GLY A 187 -7.44 -5.15 -6.78
C GLY A 187 -8.13 -4.49 -5.59
N ILE A 188 -7.84 -4.94 -4.37
CA ILE A 188 -8.37 -4.36 -3.14
C ILE A 188 -7.22 -3.78 -2.32
N VAL A 189 -7.39 -2.55 -1.86
CA VAL A 189 -6.56 -1.92 -0.83
C VAL A 189 -7.49 -1.47 0.28
N SER A 190 -7.33 -2.04 1.47
CA SER A 190 -8.05 -1.58 2.66
C SER A 190 -7.07 -1.10 3.71
N PHE A 191 -7.21 0.18 4.07
CA PHE A 191 -6.57 0.73 5.26
C PHE A 191 -7.37 0.38 6.51
N LEU A 192 -6.83 0.79 7.66
CA LEU A 192 -7.37 0.53 8.99
C LEU A 192 -8.89 0.67 9.01
N ASP A 193 -9.56 -0.33 9.55
CA ASP A 193 -11.01 -0.35 9.71
C ASP A 193 -11.49 0.16 11.08
N GLY A 194 -10.62 0.26 12.08
CA GLY A 194 -11.05 0.49 13.46
C GLY A 194 -10.33 1.65 14.12
N GLU A 195 -11.07 2.74 14.38
CA GLU A 195 -10.71 3.75 15.38
C GLU A 195 -11.96 4.48 15.89
N HIS A 196 -12.87 4.80 14.97
CA HIS A 196 -14.10 5.55 15.25
C HIS A 196 -15.36 4.68 15.13
N ALA A 197 -16.45 5.08 15.78
CA ALA A 197 -17.75 4.42 15.61
C ALA A 197 -18.21 4.50 14.14
N GLY A 198 -18.72 3.40 13.59
CA GLY A 198 -18.98 3.25 12.14
C GLY A 198 -17.78 2.68 11.37
N SER A 199 -16.61 2.72 12.00
CA SER A 199 -15.36 2.02 11.72
C SER A 199 -15.50 0.63 11.12
N PHE A 200 -16.09 -0.21 11.97
CA PHE A 200 -15.86 -1.63 12.01
C PHE A 200 -16.68 -2.39 10.97
N TRP A 201 -16.13 -2.56 9.78
CA TRP A 201 -16.75 -3.18 8.62
C TRP A 201 -16.08 -4.50 8.18
N TRP A 202 -14.79 -4.73 8.38
CA TRP A 202 -14.05 -5.93 7.94
C TRP A 202 -14.71 -7.23 8.36
N THR A 203 -15.11 -7.29 9.63
CA THR A 203 -15.77 -8.46 10.24
C THR A 203 -17.30 -8.35 10.24
N HIS A 204 -17.87 -7.26 9.72
CA HIS A 204 -19.32 -7.08 9.63
C HIS A 204 -19.97 -8.18 8.78
N GLU A 205 -21.18 -8.63 9.13
CA GLU A 205 -21.87 -9.77 8.46
C GLU A 205 -21.99 -9.64 6.94
N ASN A 206 -22.15 -8.41 6.46
CA ASN A 206 -22.28 -8.05 5.05
C ASN A 206 -20.96 -7.64 4.39
N SER A 207 -19.81 -7.82 5.04
CA SER A 207 -18.51 -7.54 4.44
C SER A 207 -18.07 -8.65 3.50
N PHE A 208 -17.47 -8.26 2.38
CA PHE A 208 -16.81 -9.19 1.45
C PHE A 208 -15.50 -9.76 2.01
N LEU A 209 -14.96 -9.19 3.09
CA LEU A 209 -13.77 -9.68 3.79
C LEU A 209 -14.10 -10.55 5.01
N ARG A 210 -15.38 -10.61 5.42
CA ARG A 210 -15.74 -11.29 6.67
C ARG A 210 -15.26 -12.74 6.71
N GLY A 211 -15.47 -13.50 5.63
CA GLY A 211 -15.08 -14.91 5.58
C GLY A 211 -13.57 -15.14 5.78
N GLU A 212 -12.76 -14.14 5.47
CA GLU A 212 -11.30 -14.16 5.59
C GLU A 212 -10.83 -13.64 6.95
N LEU A 213 -11.51 -12.62 7.50
CA LEU A 213 -11.03 -11.85 8.65
C LEU A 213 -11.74 -12.10 9.98
N ASP A 214 -12.94 -12.70 9.99
CA ASP A 214 -13.70 -12.92 11.22
C ASP A 214 -12.92 -13.82 12.20
N GLY A 215 -12.71 -13.31 13.42
CA GLY A 215 -11.86 -13.96 14.43
C GLY A 215 -10.35 -13.94 14.17
N LYS A 216 -9.88 -13.18 13.16
CA LYS A 216 -8.45 -13.08 12.79
C LYS A 216 -7.85 -11.68 12.97
N VAL A 217 -8.67 -10.68 13.27
CA VAL A 217 -8.25 -9.30 13.50
C VAL A 217 -8.35 -8.98 14.99
N ASP A 218 -7.30 -8.37 15.53
CA ASP A 218 -7.24 -7.87 16.91
C ASP A 218 -7.04 -6.34 16.90
N TYR A 219 -7.93 -5.63 17.58
CA TYR A 219 -7.96 -4.16 17.68
C TYR A 219 -7.58 -3.65 19.09
N ALA A 220 -7.07 -4.52 19.97
CA ALA A 220 -6.88 -4.18 21.38
C ALA A 220 -5.65 -3.32 21.69
N ASP A 221 -4.82 -2.96 20.70
CA ASP A 221 -3.57 -2.23 20.90
C ASP A 221 -3.12 -1.50 19.62
N SER A 222 -1.98 -0.80 19.66
CA SER A 222 -1.34 -0.25 18.45
C SER A 222 0.17 -0.48 18.37
N GLU A 223 0.68 -0.52 17.14
CA GLU A 223 2.11 -0.68 16.83
C GLU A 223 2.74 0.65 16.38
N GLN A 224 3.97 0.88 16.82
CA GLN A 224 4.78 2.07 16.53
C GLN A 224 6.19 1.80 16.05
N ALA A 225 6.63 0.55 16.15
CA ALA A 225 7.87 0.06 15.61
C ALA A 225 7.60 -1.20 14.78
N PRO A 226 6.82 -1.12 13.68
CA PRO A 226 6.60 -2.26 12.82
C PRO A 226 7.93 -2.73 12.22
N THR A 227 8.02 -4.02 11.95
CA THR A 227 9.26 -4.66 11.48
C THR A 227 9.09 -5.23 10.10
N LEU A 228 10.06 -4.96 9.24
CA LEU A 228 10.31 -5.68 8.00
C LEU A 228 11.47 -6.63 8.21
N ASP A 229 11.21 -7.94 8.16
CA ASP A 229 12.28 -8.93 8.05
C ASP A 229 12.91 -8.93 6.62
N PRO A 230 14.02 -9.65 6.39
CA PRO A 230 14.67 -9.65 5.07
C PRO A 230 13.83 -10.21 3.91
N LEU A 231 12.80 -11.02 4.18
CA LEU A 231 11.87 -11.51 3.15
C LEU A 231 10.80 -10.45 2.87
N GLN A 232 10.24 -9.86 3.91
CA GLN A 232 9.28 -8.76 3.82
C GLN A 232 9.88 -7.54 3.13
N ALA A 233 11.11 -7.14 3.45
CA ALA A 233 11.80 -6.02 2.80
C ALA A 233 12.04 -6.25 1.29
N ARG A 234 12.02 -7.51 0.83
CA ARG A 234 12.09 -7.87 -0.60
C ARG A 234 10.72 -7.97 -1.27
N HIS A 235 9.63 -7.91 -0.51
CA HIS A 235 8.29 -7.93 -1.06
C HIS A 235 8.04 -6.64 -1.87
N PRO A 236 7.42 -6.71 -3.06
CA PRO A 236 7.16 -5.53 -3.88
C PRO A 236 6.43 -4.40 -3.16
N LEU A 237 5.46 -4.73 -2.29
CA LEU A 237 4.74 -3.77 -1.44
C LEU A 237 5.66 -2.93 -0.52
N ASN A 238 6.85 -3.44 -0.19
CA ASN A 238 7.80 -2.77 0.69
C ASN A 238 8.95 -2.12 -0.09
N CYS A 239 8.80 -1.90 -1.40
CA CYS A 239 9.84 -1.27 -2.20
C CYS A 239 10.20 0.13 -1.68
N GLY A 240 11.44 0.26 -1.21
CA GLY A 240 11.97 1.52 -0.67
C GLY A 240 11.43 1.88 0.71
N LEU A 241 10.78 0.93 1.40
CA LEU A 241 10.34 1.08 2.78
C LEU A 241 11.33 0.39 3.71
N THR A 242 11.45 0.92 4.92
CA THR A 242 12.22 0.36 6.02
C THR A 242 11.37 0.31 7.28
N SER A 243 11.74 -0.55 8.24
CA SER A 243 11.09 -0.56 9.56
C SER A 243 11.14 0.84 10.20
N GLN A 244 12.26 1.56 10.05
CA GLN A 244 12.41 2.92 10.59
C GLN A 244 11.43 3.89 9.93
N GLY A 245 11.35 3.91 8.61
CA GLY A 245 10.43 4.79 7.90
C GLY A 245 8.97 4.53 8.27
N LEU A 246 8.61 3.26 8.51
CA LEU A 246 7.29 2.82 8.96
C LEU A 246 6.99 3.04 10.45
N SER A 247 7.95 3.53 11.22
CA SER A 247 7.82 3.73 12.67
C SER A 247 7.43 5.16 13.02
N ASP A 248 6.98 5.36 14.25
CA ASP A 248 6.85 6.67 14.88
C ASP A 248 5.94 7.63 14.09
N TRP A 249 4.71 7.17 13.83
CA TRP A 249 3.67 7.92 13.13
C TRP A 249 2.55 8.36 14.11
N ASP A 250 2.83 8.52 15.40
CA ASP A 250 1.83 8.87 16.43
C ASP A 250 0.70 7.82 16.67
N LYS A 251 1.01 6.52 16.65
CA LYS A 251 0.15 5.34 16.92
C LYS A 251 -0.60 4.67 15.76
N SER A 252 -0.21 4.91 14.52
CA SER A 252 -0.93 4.53 13.29
C SER A 252 -1.25 3.07 12.97
N PHE A 253 -0.60 2.06 13.56
CA PHE A 253 -0.96 0.66 13.26
C PHE A 253 -1.91 0.14 14.34
N HIS A 254 -3.21 0.29 14.14
CA HIS A 254 -4.25 0.04 15.16
C HIS A 254 -4.91 -1.35 15.09
N ALA A 255 -4.44 -2.22 14.21
CA ALA A 255 -4.92 -3.58 14.11
C ALA A 255 -3.80 -4.57 13.83
N PHE A 256 -3.94 -5.75 14.43
CA PHE A 256 -3.05 -6.89 14.23
C PHE A 256 -3.80 -8.03 13.56
N PHE A 257 -3.13 -8.71 12.65
CA PHE A 257 -3.62 -9.90 11.98
C PHE A 257 -2.96 -11.14 12.55
N LEU A 258 -3.78 -12.09 12.99
CA LEU A 258 -3.39 -13.49 13.16
C LEU A 258 -3.16 -14.13 11.78
N PRO A 259 -2.57 -15.33 11.68
CA PRO A 259 -2.47 -16.03 10.41
C PRO A 259 -3.83 -16.18 9.70
N VAL A 260 -3.90 -15.66 8.48
CA VAL A 260 -5.05 -15.73 7.57
C VAL A 260 -4.67 -16.61 6.38
N GLU A 261 -5.48 -17.62 6.08
CA GLU A 261 -5.25 -18.51 4.94
C GLU A 261 -5.31 -17.72 3.62
N GLY A 262 -4.36 -17.99 2.70
CA GLY A 262 -4.27 -17.28 1.41
C GLY A 262 -3.61 -15.90 1.49
N TYR A 263 -3.14 -15.49 2.67
CA TYR A 263 -2.44 -14.23 2.89
C TYR A 263 -1.02 -14.43 3.44
N THR A 264 -0.11 -13.59 2.97
CA THR A 264 1.26 -13.48 3.49
C THR A 264 1.37 -12.23 4.38
N PRO A 265 1.98 -12.35 5.58
CA PRO A 265 2.42 -11.19 6.37
C PRO A 265 3.40 -10.31 5.61
N ILE A 266 3.02 -9.06 5.34
CA ILE A 266 3.86 -8.09 4.62
C ILE A 266 4.67 -7.22 5.57
N ILE A 267 4.11 -6.91 6.73
CA ILE A 267 4.76 -6.14 7.79
C ILE A 267 4.44 -6.80 9.13
N GLY A 268 5.47 -7.10 9.91
CA GLY A 268 5.35 -7.69 11.25
C GLY A 268 5.20 -6.65 12.36
N SER A 269 4.75 -7.10 13.53
CA SER A 269 4.78 -6.32 14.77
C SER A 269 6.03 -6.65 15.59
N SER A 270 6.69 -5.62 16.14
CA SER A 270 7.75 -5.80 17.14
C SER A 270 7.17 -6.06 18.54
N GLN A 271 6.03 -5.44 18.86
CA GLN A 271 5.38 -5.56 20.18
C GLN A 271 4.67 -6.90 20.36
N ASN A 272 4.17 -7.48 19.27
CA ASN A 272 3.44 -8.74 19.25
C ASN A 272 4.06 -9.71 18.23
N PRO A 273 5.23 -10.32 18.53
CA PRO A 273 5.89 -11.25 17.62
C PRO A 273 4.96 -12.38 17.16
N GLY A 274 4.99 -12.69 15.86
CA GLY A 274 4.10 -13.67 15.23
C GLY A 274 2.76 -13.10 14.75
N ARG A 275 2.50 -11.80 14.97
CA ARG A 275 1.38 -11.08 14.36
C ARG A 275 1.86 -10.14 13.27
N ALA A 276 1.01 -9.92 12.27
CA ALA A 276 1.24 -8.96 11.20
C ALA A 276 0.45 -7.67 11.46
N VAL A 277 0.92 -6.56 10.91
CA VAL A 277 0.17 -5.27 10.86
C VAL A 277 -0.19 -4.87 9.42
N ALA A 278 0.31 -5.64 8.45
CA ALA A 278 -0.18 -5.63 7.08
C ALA A 278 -0.06 -7.02 6.45
N ILE A 279 -1.05 -7.40 5.66
CA ILE A 279 -1.14 -8.69 4.97
C ILE A 279 -1.51 -8.46 3.50
N ALA A 280 -1.10 -9.37 2.62
CA ALA A 280 -1.50 -9.36 1.22
C ALA A 280 -1.76 -10.77 0.70
N THR A 281 -2.61 -10.90 -0.32
CA THR A 281 -2.85 -12.21 -0.96
C THR A 281 -1.53 -12.80 -1.45
N SER A 282 -1.30 -14.06 -1.12
CA SER A 282 -0.06 -14.76 -1.45
C SER A 282 -0.01 -15.03 -2.95
N VAL A 283 1.05 -14.57 -3.62
CA VAL A 283 1.29 -14.84 -5.06
C VAL A 283 1.80 -16.28 -5.29
N VAL A 284 2.21 -16.96 -4.21
CA VAL A 284 2.75 -18.32 -4.20
C VAL A 284 2.12 -19.05 -3.01
N PRO A 285 1.70 -20.32 -3.13
CA PRO A 285 1.30 -21.10 -1.95
C PRO A 285 2.40 -21.04 -0.88
N PRO A 286 2.05 -21.07 0.42
CA PRO A 286 3.05 -21.02 1.47
C PRO A 286 4.07 -22.16 1.27
N PRO A 287 5.37 -21.90 1.49
CA PRO A 287 6.38 -22.95 1.42
C PRO A 287 5.98 -24.08 2.38
N THR A 288 6.11 -25.31 1.90
CA THR A 288 5.83 -26.51 2.68
C THR A 288 6.72 -26.56 3.93
N GLU A 289 6.31 -27.28 4.98
CA GLU A 289 7.16 -27.48 6.18
C GLU A 289 8.57 -27.99 5.81
N ALA A 290 8.69 -28.78 4.75
CA ALA A 290 9.97 -29.25 4.23
C ALA A 290 10.85 -28.12 3.68
N GLU A 291 10.26 -27.14 2.98
CA GLU A 291 10.97 -25.97 2.47
C GLU A 291 11.37 -25.02 3.61
N ILE A 292 10.49 -24.84 4.61
CA ILE A 292 10.81 -24.08 5.83
C ILE A 292 11.97 -24.75 6.60
N TYR A 293 11.94 -26.08 6.73
CA TYR A 293 12.98 -26.82 7.43
C TYR A 293 14.33 -26.77 6.69
N ILE A 294 14.31 -26.83 5.35
CA ILE A 294 15.51 -26.66 4.52
C ILE A 294 16.06 -25.23 4.68
N MET A 295 15.20 -24.21 4.64
CA MET A 295 15.59 -22.81 4.85
C MET A 295 16.18 -22.54 6.24
N MET A 296 15.74 -23.25 7.28
CA MET A 296 16.30 -23.13 8.64
C MET A 296 17.58 -23.94 8.84
N MET A 297 17.86 -24.95 8.00
CA MET A 297 18.96 -25.90 8.17
C MET A 297 20.15 -25.64 7.22
N THR A 298 19.98 -24.83 6.18
CA THR A 298 21.06 -24.47 5.23
C THR A 298 21.42 -22.98 5.36
N ASP A 299 22.47 -22.70 6.15
CA ASP A 299 23.39 -21.52 6.22
C ASP A 299 23.20 -20.29 5.27
N PRO A 300 23.70 -19.09 5.65
CA PRO A 300 23.15 -17.76 5.35
C PRO A 300 23.43 -17.23 3.93
N ASP A 301 24.08 -18.02 3.07
CA ASP A 301 24.63 -17.58 1.78
C ASP A 301 23.78 -18.02 0.56
N TRP A 302 22.53 -18.45 0.75
CA TRP A 302 21.62 -18.85 -0.34
C TRP A 302 20.80 -17.72 -0.99
N ALA A 303 21.12 -16.45 -0.70
CA ALA A 303 20.41 -15.29 -1.25
C ALA A 303 20.47 -15.18 -2.79
N ASP A 304 21.32 -15.95 -3.48
CA ASP A 304 21.60 -15.79 -4.91
C ASP A 304 20.95 -16.84 -5.84
N ALA A 305 20.26 -17.88 -5.33
CA ALA A 305 19.80 -19.00 -6.18
C ALA A 305 18.29 -19.08 -6.43
N VAL A 306 17.47 -18.27 -5.75
CA VAL A 306 16.12 -17.96 -6.26
C VAL A 306 16.27 -16.67 -7.05
N VAL A 307 16.31 -16.78 -8.37
CA VAL A 307 16.14 -15.60 -9.25
C VAL A 307 14.68 -15.16 -9.14
N LEU A 308 14.32 -14.59 -7.99
CA LEU A 308 13.28 -13.58 -7.93
C LEU A 308 13.76 -12.46 -8.86
N PRO A 309 12.85 -11.83 -9.64
CA PRO A 309 13.25 -10.77 -10.57
C PRO A 309 14.16 -9.78 -9.85
N GLN A 310 15.31 -9.47 -10.45
CA GLN A 310 16.41 -8.69 -9.85
C GLN A 310 16.04 -7.22 -9.53
N ASN A 311 14.75 -6.90 -9.51
CA ASN A 311 14.24 -5.63 -9.09
C ASN A 311 12.91 -5.90 -8.34
N PRO A 312 12.95 -6.09 -7.00
CA PRO A 312 11.76 -6.42 -6.20
C PRO A 312 10.65 -5.38 -6.33
N CYS A 313 10.94 -4.21 -6.89
CA CYS A 313 10.01 -3.13 -7.11
C CYS A 313 9.15 -3.26 -8.38
N LEU A 314 9.27 -4.32 -9.19
CA LEU A 314 8.53 -4.47 -10.46
C LEU A 314 7.10 -4.94 -10.22
N PHE A 315 6.15 -4.12 -10.66
CA PHE A 315 4.72 -4.38 -10.73
C PHE A 315 4.25 -4.31 -12.17
#